data_AF-A0A2G5XGC6-F1
#
_entry.id   AF-A0A2G5XGC6-F1
#
_cell.length_a   1.000
_cell.length_b   1.000
_cell.length_c   1.000
_cell.angle_alpha   90.00
_cell.angle_beta   90.00
_cell.angle_gamma   90.00
#
_symmetry.space_group_name_H-M   'P 1'
#
loop_
_entity.id
_entity.type
_entity.pdbx_description
1 polymer ?
#
loop_
_entity_poly.entity_id
_entity_poly.type
_entity_poly.pdbx_seq_one_letter_code
_entity_poly.pdbx_strand_id
1 'polypeptide(L)'
;MGILLAILFILQIVGFMVMTLLYLRISKFNDLEKKQQQLMKEMDQSVLAYLSEIKEENDRLIHQLNQRTEDNVNPLSNTATPEYSIDEEAETPESIPKPKPHPVPVHFALRSYQKTVENERNEKETQKEPQARPLDDREKAKQLYAEGKSISDIARELKKGKTEIELLLKFG
;
A
#
# COMPACT_ATOMS: atom_id res chain seq x y z
N MET A 1 -10.71 -49.67 -55.53
CA MET A 1 -10.81 -50.05 -54.10
C MET A 1 -9.56 -49.71 -53.29
N GLY A 2 -8.34 -50.08 -53.72
CA GLY A 2 -7.11 -49.81 -52.95
C GLY A 2 -6.77 -48.32 -52.72
N ILE A 3 -7.13 -47.43 -53.64
CA ILE A 3 -6.84 -45.98 -53.54
C ILE A 3 -7.60 -45.35 -52.37
N LEU A 4 -8.85 -45.76 -52.11
CA LEU A 4 -9.64 -45.27 -50.98
C LEU A 4 -9.03 -45.71 -49.64
N LEU A 5 -8.53 -46.95 -49.56
CA LEU A 5 -7.82 -47.45 -48.37
C LEU A 5 -6.51 -46.68 -48.13
N ALA A 6 -5.76 -46.38 -49.19
CA ALA A 6 -4.55 -45.57 -49.08
C ALA A 6 -4.85 -44.17 -48.56
N ILE A 7 -5.90 -43.52 -49.07
CA ILE A 7 -6.32 -42.18 -48.60
C ILE A 7 -6.73 -42.20 -47.13
N LEU A 8 -7.49 -43.22 -46.69
CA LEU A 8 -7.86 -43.38 -45.28
C LEU A 8 -6.63 -43.54 -44.38
N PHE A 9 -5.64 -44.31 -44.82
CA PHE A 9 -4.40 -44.52 -44.06
C PHE A 9 -3.57 -43.23 -43.97
N ILE A 10 -3.44 -42.50 -45.07
CA ILE A 10 -2.76 -41.19 -45.10
C ILE A 10 -3.47 -40.21 -44.15
N LEU A 11 -4.80 -40.14 -44.20
CA LEU A 11 -5.58 -39.25 -43.35
C LEU A 11 -5.42 -39.60 -41.87
N GLN A 12 -5.32 -40.89 -41.54
CA GLN A 12 -5.04 -41.35 -40.18
C GLN A 12 -3.65 -40.91 -39.71
N ILE A 13 -2.62 -41.01 -40.54
CA ILE A 13 -1.26 -40.53 -40.22
C ILE A 13 -1.26 -39.02 -39.97
N VAL A 14 -1.94 -38.26 -40.82
CA VAL A 14 -2.10 -36.81 -40.64
C VAL A 14 -2.85 -36.51 -39.35
N GLY A 15 -3.89 -37.27 -39.01
CA GLY A 15 -4.61 -37.15 -37.75
C GLY A 15 -3.72 -37.37 -36.54
N PHE A 16 -2.87 -38.41 -36.56
CA PHE A 16 -1.88 -38.65 -35.51
C PHE A 16 -0.87 -37.51 -35.41
N MET A 17 -0.36 -36.99 -36.54
CA MET A 17 0.55 -35.84 -36.55
C MET A 17 -0.08 -34.64 -35.84
N VAL A 18 -1.33 -34.31 -36.17
CA VAL A 18 -2.06 -33.19 -35.55
C VAL A 18 -2.29 -33.45 -34.06
N MET A 19 -2.71 -34.66 -33.67
CA MET A 19 -2.86 -35.03 -32.26
C MET A 19 -1.56 -34.87 -31.48
N THR A 20 -0.43 -35.32 -32.02
CA THR A 20 0.88 -35.14 -31.39
C THR A 20 1.24 -33.65 -31.27
N LEU A 21 1.04 -32.84 -32.31
CA LEU A 21 1.30 -31.40 -32.24
C LEU A 21 0.47 -30.69 -31.16
N LEU A 22 -0.81 -31.04 -31.04
CA LEU A 22 -1.69 -30.52 -30.00
C LEU A 22 -1.22 -30.97 -28.60
N TYR A 23 -0.84 -32.24 -28.46
CA TYR A 23 -0.30 -32.79 -27.20
C TYR A 23 0.97 -32.06 -26.74
N LEU A 24 1.90 -31.75 -27.66
CA LEU A 24 3.08 -30.96 -27.32
C LEU A 24 2.71 -29.55 -26.87
N ARG A 25 1.75 -28.91 -27.55
CA ARG A 25 1.33 -27.54 -27.21
C ARG A 25 0.61 -27.48 -25.87
N ILE A 26 -0.28 -28.43 -25.58
CA ILE A 26 -0.97 -28.50 -24.29
C ILE A 26 0.01 -28.86 -23.16
N SER A 27 0.98 -29.75 -23.40
CA SER A 27 2.01 -30.08 -22.40
C SER A 27 2.81 -28.85 -21.99
N LYS A 28 3.26 -28.04 -22.95
CA LYS A 28 3.99 -26.79 -22.65
C LYS A 28 3.15 -25.81 -21.84
N PHE A 29 1.85 -25.73 -22.11
CA PHE A 29 0.94 -24.87 -21.36
C PHE A 29 0.77 -25.36 -19.91
N ASN A 30 0.60 -26.67 -19.72
CA ASN A 30 0.51 -27.27 -18.39
C ASN A 30 1.79 -27.07 -17.56
N ASP A 31 2.96 -27.14 -18.19
CA ASP A 31 4.24 -26.88 -17.52
C ASP A 31 4.39 -25.41 -17.11
N LEU A 32 3.92 -24.48 -17.96
CA LEU A 32 3.88 -23.05 -17.65
C LEU A 32 2.94 -22.75 -16.48
N GLU A 33 1.76 -23.37 -16.45
CA GLU A 33 0.79 -23.21 -15.34
C GLU A 33 1.39 -23.68 -14.00
N LYS A 34 2.02 -24.86 -13.98
CA LYS A 34 2.72 -25.36 -12.78
C LYS A 34 3.82 -24.43 -12.31
N LYS A 35 4.63 -23.92 -13.25
CA LYS A 35 5.71 -22.97 -12.92
C LYS A 35 5.13 -21.66 -12.37
N GLN A 36 4.03 -21.18 -12.93
CA GLN A 36 3.34 -19.99 -12.44
C GLN A 36 2.81 -20.19 -11.01
N GLN A 37 2.19 -21.33 -10.72
CA GLN A 37 1.73 -21.67 -9.37
C GLN A 37 2.88 -21.75 -8.36
N GLN A 38 4.01 -22.35 -8.75
CA GLN A 38 5.20 -22.40 -7.91
C GLN A 38 5.76 -21.00 -7.61
N LEU A 39 5.91 -20.16 -8.64
CA LEU A 39 6.37 -18.78 -8.47
C LEU A 39 5.43 -17.97 -7.58
N MET A 40 4.11 -18.16 -7.70
CA MET A 40 3.13 -17.51 -6.83
C MET A 40 3.31 -17.91 -5.37
N LYS A 41 3.54 -19.21 -5.10
CA LYS A 41 3.81 -19.70 -3.74
C LYS A 41 5.12 -19.17 -3.16
N GLU A 42 6.17 -19.14 -3.96
CA GLU A 42 7.47 -18.56 -3.55
C GLU A 42 7.33 -17.05 -3.27
N MET A 43 6.56 -16.34 -4.09
CA MET A 43 6.23 -14.93 -3.88
C MET A 43 5.46 -14.73 -2.57
N ASP A 44 4.37 -15.48 -2.34
CA ASP A 44 3.57 -15.38 -1.11
C ASP A 44 4.45 -15.58 0.13
N GLN A 45 5.35 -16.57 0.10
CA GLN A 45 6.27 -16.81 1.21
C GLN A 45 7.28 -15.67 1.39
N SER A 46 7.81 -15.11 0.32
CA SER A 46 8.74 -13.97 0.39
C SER A 46 8.06 -12.68 0.89
N VAL A 47 6.83 -12.43 0.45
CA VAL A 47 6.03 -11.27 0.87
C VAL A 47 5.63 -11.40 2.33
N LEU A 48 5.20 -12.59 2.76
CA LEU A 48 4.90 -12.84 4.17
C LEU A 48 6.13 -12.66 5.06
N ALA A 49 7.31 -13.13 4.63
CA ALA A 49 8.56 -12.91 5.35
C ALA A 49 8.87 -11.41 5.47
N TYR A 50 8.79 -10.67 4.37
CA TYR A 50 9.05 -9.23 4.35
C TYR A 50 8.04 -8.42 5.18
N LEU A 51 6.75 -8.77 5.13
CA LEU A 51 5.72 -8.14 5.96
C LEU A 51 5.92 -8.45 7.45
N SER A 52 6.36 -9.66 7.78
CA SER A 52 6.71 -10.02 9.15
C SER A 52 7.89 -9.21 9.65
N GLU A 53 8.94 -9.07 8.84
CA GLU A 53 10.13 -8.28 9.15
C GLU A 53 9.78 -6.79 9.35
N ILE A 54 9.00 -6.20 8.45
CA ILE A 54 8.53 -4.80 8.61
C ILE A 54 7.68 -4.63 9.85
N LYS A 55 6.80 -5.58 10.15
CA LYS A 55 5.95 -5.52 11.35
C LYS A 55 6.80 -5.54 12.61
N GLU A 56 7.75 -6.47 12.68
CA GLU A 56 8.69 -6.58 13.79
C GLU A 56 9.55 -5.32 13.94
N GLU A 57 10.01 -4.74 12.84
CA GLU A 57 10.75 -3.48 12.85
C GLU A 57 9.88 -2.30 13.35
N ASN A 58 8.61 -2.22 12.95
CA ASN A 58 7.67 -1.23 13.46
C ASN A 58 7.46 -1.37 14.97
N ASP A 59 7.23 -2.60 15.45
CA ASP A 59 7.05 -2.87 16.88
C ASP A 59 8.31 -2.47 17.66
N ARG A 60 9.50 -2.81 17.15
CA ARG A 60 10.79 -2.40 17.73
C ARG A 60 10.95 -0.88 17.79
N LEU A 61 10.58 -0.17 16.73
CA LEU A 61 10.62 1.30 16.69
C LEU A 61 9.67 1.92 17.72
N ILE A 62 8.45 1.41 17.82
CA ILE A 62 7.46 1.88 18.81
C ILE A 62 7.98 1.66 20.23
N HIS A 63 8.59 0.50 20.52
CA HIS A 63 9.20 0.23 21.82
C HIS A 63 10.33 1.21 22.15
N GLN A 64 11.22 1.51 21.19
CA GLN A 64 12.31 2.48 21.39
C GLN A 64 11.81 3.91 21.62
N LEU A 65 10.74 4.32 20.94
CA LEU A 65 10.13 5.65 21.10
C LEU A 65 9.44 5.78 22.46
N ASN A 66 8.70 4.75 22.89
CA ASN A 66 8.05 4.75 24.20
C ASN A 66 9.08 4.73 25.34
N GLN A 67 10.15 3.96 25.22
CA GLN A 67 11.22 3.91 26.23
C GLN A 67 11.96 5.24 26.37
N ARG A 68 12.27 5.93 25.26
CA ARG A 68 12.86 7.28 25.31
C ARG A 68 11.93 8.35 25.90
N THR A 69 10.63 8.13 25.84
CA THR A 69 9.63 9.04 26.42
C THR A 69 9.52 8.83 27.93
N GLU A 70 9.70 7.60 28.43
CA GLU A 70 9.71 7.27 29.86
C GLU A 70 11.03 7.67 30.56
N ASP A 71 12.19 7.58 29.89
CA ASP A 71 13.48 8.02 30.45
C ASP A 71 13.64 9.56 30.52
N ASN A 72 12.68 10.33 29.97
CA ASN A 72 12.65 11.79 29.97
C ASN A 72 11.48 12.35 30.80
N VAL A 73 11.30 11.85 32.01
CA VAL A 73 10.43 12.50 33.00
C VAL A 73 11.08 12.48 34.38
N ASN A 74 11.97 13.46 34.61
CA ASN A 74 12.19 14.00 35.94
C ASN A 74 12.43 15.53 35.85
N PRO A 75 11.73 16.36 36.64
CA PRO A 75 11.66 17.81 36.40
C PRO A 75 12.71 18.61 37.19
N LEU A 76 13.28 19.59 36.49
CA LEU A 76 13.73 20.93 36.96
C LEU A 76 14.96 21.05 37.88
N SER A 77 16.09 21.57 37.35
CA SER A 77 16.90 22.61 38.01
C SER A 77 17.94 23.25 37.07
N ASN A 78 17.69 24.52 36.72
CA ASN A 78 18.60 25.68 36.57
C ASN A 78 20.10 25.53 36.17
N THR A 79 20.44 26.33 35.14
CA THR A 79 21.61 27.24 35.02
C THR A 79 22.98 26.72 34.56
N ALA A 80 23.51 27.50 33.60
CA ALA A 80 24.91 27.71 33.19
C ALA A 80 25.55 26.75 32.16
N THR A 81 25.79 27.30 30.96
CA THR A 81 26.97 27.03 30.12
C THR A 81 28.26 27.12 30.93
N PRO A 82 29.21 26.17 30.77
CA PRO A 82 30.49 26.43 30.09
C PRO A 82 30.89 25.28 29.14
N GLU A 83 31.34 25.56 27.91
CA GLU A 83 32.74 25.59 27.45
C GLU A 83 33.42 24.21 27.23
N TYR A 84 33.74 23.98 25.94
CA TYR A 84 34.91 23.31 25.34
C TYR A 84 35.71 22.25 26.11
N SER A 85 35.90 21.10 25.46
CA SER A 85 37.26 20.63 25.07
C SER A 85 37.20 19.50 24.03
N ILE A 86 38.03 19.66 23.00
CA ILE A 86 38.35 18.69 21.95
C ILE A 86 39.50 17.78 22.44
N ASP A 87 39.71 16.67 21.74
CA ASP A 87 40.93 15.83 21.64
C ASP A 87 40.99 14.63 22.63
N GLU A 88 41.44 13.41 22.29
CA GLU A 88 42.22 12.90 21.15
C GLU A 88 42.16 11.35 21.14
N GLU A 89 42.15 10.78 19.93
CA GLU A 89 42.85 9.56 19.47
C GLU A 89 42.74 8.20 20.22
N ALA A 90 42.16 7.18 19.55
CA ALA A 90 42.77 5.85 19.35
C ALA A 90 41.96 4.93 18.40
N GLU A 91 42.59 4.61 17.27
CA GLU A 91 42.60 3.33 16.53
C GLU A 91 41.36 2.77 15.78
N THR A 92 41.54 2.66 14.45
CA THR A 92 40.80 1.93 13.38
C THR A 92 40.61 0.42 13.63
N PRO A 93 39.70 -0.36 12.96
CA PRO A 93 39.32 -0.26 11.52
C PRO A 93 37.86 -0.68 11.14
N GLU A 94 37.58 -0.60 9.83
CA GLU A 94 36.43 -1.13 9.07
C GLU A 94 35.13 -0.31 9.02
N SER A 95 35.09 0.56 8.02
CA SER A 95 33.90 1.22 7.49
C SER A 95 32.94 0.23 6.84
N ILE A 96 31.82 -0.05 7.51
CA ILE A 96 30.59 -0.48 6.83
C ILE A 96 30.02 0.74 6.11
N PRO A 97 29.77 0.71 4.79
CA PRO A 97 29.20 1.85 4.08
C PRO A 97 27.76 2.07 4.57
N LYS A 98 27.55 3.15 5.34
CA LYS A 98 26.21 3.64 5.71
C LYS A 98 25.43 3.96 4.42
N PRO A 99 24.25 3.35 4.17
CA PRO A 99 23.44 3.74 3.03
C PRO A 99 22.96 5.18 3.25
N LYS A 100 23.37 6.06 2.33
CA LYS A 100 22.89 7.45 2.29
C LYS A 100 21.39 7.43 2.05
N PRO A 101 20.56 8.18 2.80
CA PRO A 101 19.14 8.27 2.53
C PRO A 101 18.95 8.83 1.12
N HIS A 102 18.37 8.04 0.22
CA HIS A 102 17.93 8.54 -1.07
C HIS A 102 16.73 9.46 -0.80
N PRO A 103 16.82 10.77 -1.09
CA PRO A 103 15.69 11.67 -0.93
C PRO A 103 14.67 11.34 -2.02
N VAL A 104 13.66 10.55 -1.66
CA VAL A 104 12.53 10.29 -2.57
C VAL A 104 11.70 11.58 -2.62
N PRO A 105 11.45 12.16 -3.81
CA PRO A 105 10.68 13.39 -3.92
C PRO A 105 9.26 13.19 -3.37
N VAL A 106 8.79 14.11 -2.52
CA VAL A 106 7.46 14.08 -1.86
C VAL A 106 6.32 13.81 -2.85
N HIS A 107 6.44 14.32 -4.08
CA HIS A 107 5.46 14.13 -5.15
C HIS A 107 5.29 12.64 -5.56
N PHE A 108 6.34 11.83 -5.45
CA PHE A 108 6.28 10.39 -5.75
C PHE A 108 5.43 9.64 -4.72
N ALA A 109 5.58 9.96 -3.44
CA ALA A 109 4.77 9.39 -2.37
C ALA A 109 3.29 9.82 -2.49
N LEU A 110 3.02 11.09 -2.81
CA LEU A 110 1.65 11.59 -2.95
C LEU A 110 0.89 10.87 -4.09
N ARG A 111 1.57 10.59 -5.21
CA ARG A 111 0.99 9.91 -6.37
C ARG A 111 0.62 8.45 -6.09
N SER A 112 1.41 7.73 -5.28
CA SER A 112 1.07 6.36 -4.89
C SER A 112 -0.18 6.32 -4.01
N TYR A 113 -0.33 7.26 -3.06
CA TYR A 113 -1.54 7.35 -2.23
C TYR A 113 -2.78 7.74 -3.05
N GLN A 114 -2.65 8.64 -4.02
CA GLN A 114 -3.76 9.00 -4.91
C GLN A 114 -4.21 7.81 -5.76
N LYS A 115 -3.26 7.03 -6.28
CA LYS A 115 -3.55 5.85 -7.11
C LYS A 115 -4.24 4.73 -6.33
N THR A 116 -3.87 4.50 -5.07
CA THR A 116 -4.55 3.51 -4.22
C THR A 116 -5.99 3.94 -3.92
N VAL A 117 -6.21 5.22 -3.60
CA VAL A 117 -7.56 5.76 -3.37
C VAL A 117 -8.44 5.69 -4.62
N GLU A 118 -7.87 5.90 -5.81
CA GLU A 118 -8.58 5.78 -7.09
C GLU A 118 -8.94 4.33 -7.44
N ASN A 119 -8.06 3.36 -7.12
CA ASN A 119 -8.34 1.94 -7.31
C ASN A 119 -9.40 1.43 -6.31
N GLU A 120 -9.34 1.85 -5.05
CA GLU A 120 -10.35 1.54 -4.04
C GLU A 120 -11.72 2.17 -4.34
N ARG A 121 -11.74 3.25 -5.13
CA ARG A 121 -12.97 3.88 -5.64
C ARG A 121 -13.57 3.09 -6.79
N ASN A 122 -12.75 2.64 -7.76
CA ASN A 122 -13.19 1.84 -8.90
C ASN A 122 -13.67 0.42 -8.52
N GLU A 123 -13.05 -0.23 -7.52
CA GLU A 123 -13.48 -1.56 -7.06
C GLU A 123 -14.84 -1.54 -6.33
N LYS A 124 -15.23 -0.39 -5.75
CA LYS A 124 -16.51 -0.22 -5.05
C LYS A 124 -17.70 0.07 -5.97
N GLU A 125 -17.47 0.31 -7.27
CA GLU A 125 -18.53 0.68 -8.22
C GLU A 125 -19.21 -0.50 -8.94
N THR A 126 -18.72 -1.75 -8.81
CA THR A 126 -19.24 -2.88 -9.61
C THR A 126 -20.30 -3.75 -8.93
N GLN A 127 -20.63 -3.60 -7.64
CA GLN A 127 -21.68 -4.43 -7.02
C GLN A 127 -22.65 -3.67 -6.09
N LYS A 128 -23.88 -3.50 -6.61
CA LYS A 128 -25.19 -3.30 -5.94
C LYS A 128 -25.57 -1.90 -5.42
N GLU A 129 -26.45 -1.25 -6.20
CA GLU A 129 -27.68 -0.47 -5.90
C GLU A 129 -27.87 0.36 -4.59
N PRO A 130 -28.73 1.40 -4.63
CA PRO A 130 -28.40 2.75 -4.21
C PRO A 130 -28.81 3.01 -2.76
N GLN A 131 -27.83 3.16 -1.88
CA GLN A 131 -28.02 3.85 -0.61
C GLN A 131 -27.24 5.15 -0.67
N ALA A 132 -28.00 6.25 -0.67
CA ALA A 132 -27.53 7.62 -0.68
C ALA A 132 -26.37 7.82 0.30
N ARG A 133 -25.14 7.91 -0.23
CA ARG A 133 -24.05 8.53 0.51
C ARG A 133 -24.19 10.04 0.29
N PRO A 134 -24.39 10.81 1.37
CA PRO A 134 -24.76 12.21 1.30
C PRO A 134 -23.63 13.04 0.68
N LEU A 135 -24.02 14.13 -0.01
CA LEU A 135 -23.11 15.22 -0.35
C LEU A 135 -22.26 15.56 0.88
N ASP A 136 -20.97 15.74 0.64
CA ASP A 136 -19.93 16.05 1.61
C ASP A 136 -20.44 17.06 2.66
N ASP A 137 -20.58 16.63 3.92
CA ASP A 137 -21.10 17.43 5.04
C ASP A 137 -20.39 18.80 5.16
N ARG A 138 -19.14 18.85 4.68
CA ARG A 138 -18.31 20.05 4.54
C ARG A 138 -18.87 21.07 3.56
N GLU A 139 -19.22 20.66 2.34
CA GLU A 139 -19.79 21.58 1.33
C GLU A 139 -21.09 22.18 1.83
N LYS A 140 -21.90 21.35 2.49
CA LYS A 140 -23.16 21.78 3.11
C LYS A 140 -22.93 22.74 4.28
N ALA A 141 -21.93 22.50 5.13
CA ALA A 141 -21.57 23.42 6.22
C ALA A 141 -21.12 24.79 5.69
N LYS A 142 -20.31 24.83 4.62
CA LYS A 142 -19.84 26.08 3.98
C LYS A 142 -20.98 26.86 3.34
N GLN A 143 -21.90 26.18 2.67
CA GLN A 143 -23.06 26.81 2.05
C GLN A 143 -23.99 27.43 3.09
N LEU A 144 -24.32 26.69 4.15
CA LEU A 144 -25.18 27.17 5.23
C LEU A 144 -24.55 28.35 6.00
N TYR A 145 -23.23 28.35 6.13
CA TYR A 145 -22.48 29.48 6.70
C TYR A 145 -22.50 30.71 5.79
N ALA A 146 -22.35 30.51 4.47
CA ALA A 146 -22.47 31.58 3.47
C ALA A 146 -23.88 32.17 3.38
N GLU A 147 -24.91 31.38 3.67
CA GLU A 147 -26.31 31.82 3.82
C GLU A 147 -26.54 32.63 5.11
N GLY A 148 -25.52 32.76 5.98
CA GLY A 148 -25.56 33.56 7.20
C GLY A 148 -26.16 32.86 8.41
N LYS A 149 -26.35 31.53 8.36
CA LYS A 149 -26.85 30.75 9.52
C LYS A 149 -25.80 30.71 10.63
N SER A 150 -26.27 30.67 11.88
CA SER A 150 -25.37 30.57 13.03
C SER A 150 -24.72 29.18 13.09
N ILE A 151 -23.49 29.11 13.61
CA ILE A 151 -22.74 27.86 13.79
C ILE A 151 -23.55 26.82 14.59
N SER A 152 -24.39 27.29 15.54
CA SER A 152 -25.27 26.44 16.34
C SER A 152 -26.39 25.80 15.52
N ASP A 153 -26.93 26.51 14.52
CA ASP A 153 -28.01 26.02 13.68
C ASP A 153 -27.48 25.03 12.64
N ILE A 154 -26.29 25.31 12.08
CA ILE A 154 -25.58 24.40 11.18
C ILE A 154 -25.24 23.08 11.90
N ALA A 155 -24.77 23.17 13.14
CA ALA A 155 -24.48 22.01 13.99
C ALA A 155 -25.73 21.15 14.22
N ARG A 156 -26.89 21.78 14.45
CA ARG A 156 -28.17 21.08 14.63
C ARG A 156 -28.68 20.46 13.33
N GLU A 157 -28.51 21.14 12.20
CA GLU A 157 -28.95 20.70 10.87
C GLU A 157 -28.10 19.55 10.33
N LEU A 158 -26.79 19.55 10.62
CA LEU A 158 -25.85 18.49 10.25
C LEU A 158 -25.68 17.41 11.33
N LYS A 159 -26.35 17.54 12.49
CA LYS A 159 -26.20 16.66 13.66
C LYS A 159 -24.73 16.51 14.12
N LYS A 160 -23.97 17.61 14.10
CA LYS A 160 -22.56 17.69 14.50
C LYS A 160 -22.39 18.57 15.73
N GLY A 161 -21.26 18.45 16.41
CA GLY A 161 -20.92 19.35 17.52
C GLY A 161 -20.69 20.80 17.04
N LYS A 162 -20.98 21.80 17.88
CA LYS A 162 -20.68 23.21 17.55
C LYS A 162 -19.19 23.41 17.26
N THR A 163 -18.34 22.75 18.06
CA THR A 163 -16.88 22.74 17.89
C THR A 163 -16.47 22.03 16.61
N GLU A 164 -17.17 20.97 16.20
CA GLU A 164 -16.86 20.24 14.96
C GLU A 164 -17.17 21.10 13.73
N ILE A 165 -18.31 21.82 13.72
CA ILE A 165 -18.62 22.76 12.64
C ILE A 165 -17.63 23.93 12.62
N GLU A 166 -17.21 24.43 13.78
CA GLU A 166 -16.20 25.48 13.86
C GLU A 166 -14.85 25.03 13.29
N LEU A 167 -14.42 23.80 13.61
CA LEU A 167 -13.22 23.20 13.04
C LEU A 167 -13.37 22.95 11.53
N LEU A 168 -14.53 22.48 11.08
CA LEU A 168 -14.83 22.26 9.66
C LEU A 168 -14.81 23.57 8.85
N LEU A 169 -15.19 24.70 9.43
CA LEU A 169 -15.14 26.00 8.78
C LEU A 169 -13.74 26.62 8.80
N LYS A 170 -12.97 26.42 9.88
CA LYS A 170 -11.62 26.99 10.05
C LYS A 170 -10.52 26.20 9.35
N PHE A 171 -10.59 24.88 9.39
CA PHE A 171 -9.54 23.97 8.93
C PHE A 171 -9.99 23.09 7.76
N GLY A 172 -11.26 23.17 7.37
CA GLY A 172 -11.81 22.46 6.22
C GLY A 172 -11.46 23.12 4.90
#